data_AF-A0A8S2LMQ7-F1
#
_entry.id   AF-A0A8S2LMQ7-F1
#
_cell.length_a   1.000
_cell.length_b   1.000
_cell.length_c   1.000
_cell.angle_alpha   90.00
_cell.angle_beta   90.00
_cell.angle_gamma   90.00
#
_symmetry.space_group_name_H-M   'P 1'
#
loop_
_entity.id
_entity.type
_entity.pdbx_description
1 polymer ?
#
loop_
_entity_poly.entity_id
_entity_poly.type
_entity_poly.pdbx_seq_one_letter_code
_entity_poly.pdbx_strand_id
1 'polypeptide(L)'
;MCKLHLIALGAAIANSTMYFLHCATFSFGSKLVSDGDMNFDDVFKIFVVITFAMITIGRSMAMIPGYAKAKQAALRIMKLNQRQSKINPHDDSGIILVRIY
;
A
#
# COMPACT_ATOMS: atom_id res chain seq x y z
N MET A 1 20.81 -12.45 -6.94
CA MET A 1 20.19 -13.68 -7.47
C MET A 1 19.04 -14.19 -6.60
N CYS A 2 19.24 -14.49 -5.31
CA CYS A 2 18.16 -15.05 -4.45
C CYS A 2 16.88 -14.19 -4.36
N LYS A 3 17.01 -12.85 -4.27
CA LYS A 3 15.85 -11.93 -4.26
C LYS A 3 15.00 -11.99 -5.54
N LEU A 4 15.62 -12.22 -6.70
CA LEU A 4 14.89 -12.27 -7.98
C LEU A 4 14.04 -13.55 -8.08
N HIS A 5 14.56 -14.69 -7.62
CA HIS A 5 13.81 -15.94 -7.56
C HIS A 5 12.63 -15.86 -6.59
N LEU A 6 12.80 -15.19 -5.45
CA LEU A 6 11.72 -15.02 -4.48
C LEU A 6 10.58 -14.15 -5.05
N ILE A 7 10.91 -13.09 -5.78
CA ILE A 7 9.93 -12.22 -6.45
C ILE A 7 9.22 -12.99 -7.57
N ALA A 8 9.96 -13.77 -8.38
CA ALA A 8 9.39 -14.57 -9.45
C ALA A 8 8.43 -15.66 -8.93
N LEU A 9 8.83 -16.37 -7.86
CA LEU A 9 7.98 -17.37 -7.21
C LEU A 9 6.71 -16.72 -6.63
N GLY A 10 6.86 -15.57 -5.95
CA GLY A 10 5.72 -14.82 -5.42
C GLY A 10 4.74 -14.39 -6.51
N ALA A 11 5.25 -13.89 -7.64
CA ALA A 11 4.42 -13.50 -8.78
C ALA A 11 3.70 -14.70 -9.44
N ALA A 12 4.39 -15.84 -9.57
CA ALA A 12 3.79 -17.07 -10.11
C ALA A 12 2.65 -17.59 -9.23
N ILE A 13 2.85 -17.61 -7.91
CA ILE A 13 1.82 -18.00 -6.95
C ILE A 13 0.63 -17.03 -7.01
N ALA A 14 0.88 -15.72 -7.04
CA ALA A 14 -0.17 -14.71 -7.12
C ALA A 14 -1.04 -14.86 -8.38
N ASN A 15 -0.42 -15.03 -9.55
CA ASN A 15 -1.15 -15.24 -10.80
C ASN A 15 -1.94 -16.56 -10.79
N SER A 16 -1.35 -17.63 -10.25
CA SER A 16 -2.02 -18.93 -10.13
C SER A 16 -3.28 -18.83 -9.26
N THR A 17 -3.18 -18.20 -8.08
CA THR A 17 -4.32 -17.96 -7.19
C THR A 17 -5.43 -17.15 -7.86
N MET A 18 -5.09 -16.17 -8.71
CA MET A 18 -6.10 -15.39 -9.44
C MET A 18 -6.93 -16.26 -10.38
N TYR A 19 -6.30 -17.18 -11.12
CA TYR A 19 -7.01 -18.12 -11.98
C TYR A 19 -7.85 -19.12 -11.18
N PHE A 20 -7.36 -19.61 -10.04
CA PHE A 20 -8.14 -20.47 -9.15
C PHE A 20 -9.40 -19.76 -8.62
N LEU A 21 -9.28 -18.48 -8.25
CA LEU A 21 -10.42 -17.71 -7.77
C LEU A 21 -11.47 -17.49 -8.86
N HIS A 22 -11.03 -17.26 -10.10
CA HIS A 22 -11.95 -17.16 -11.23
C HIS A 22 -12.71 -18.48 -11.41
N CYS A 23 -12.02 -19.62 -11.44
CA CYS A 23 -12.66 -20.94 -11.52
C CYS A 23 -13.63 -21.21 -10.35
N ALA A 24 -13.23 -20.86 -9.12
CA ALA A 24 -14.07 -21.03 -7.94
C ALA A 24 -15.36 -20.19 -8.02
N THR A 25 -15.24 -18.95 -8.48
CA THR A 25 -16.38 -18.02 -8.64
C THR A 25 -17.38 -18.57 -9.66
N PHE A 26 -16.91 -19.08 -10.80
CA PHE A 26 -17.79 -19.67 -11.81
C PHE A 26 -18.36 -21.03 -11.40
N SER A 27 -17.58 -21.87 -10.71
CA SER A 27 -18.05 -23.18 -10.22
C SER A 27 -19.16 -23.01 -9.18
N PHE A 28 -18.96 -22.09 -8.22
CA PHE A 28 -19.98 -21.77 -7.23
C PHE A 28 -21.17 -21.03 -7.85
N GLY A 29 -20.91 -20.04 -8.71
CA GLY A 29 -21.95 -19.27 -9.40
C GLY A 29 -22.84 -20.14 -10.29
N SER A 30 -22.26 -21.11 -11.01
CA SER A 30 -23.02 -22.07 -11.82
C SER A 30 -23.98 -22.90 -10.98
N LYS A 31 -23.55 -23.32 -9.78
CA LYS A 31 -24.40 -24.06 -8.86
C LYS A 31 -25.56 -23.20 -8.34
N LEU A 32 -25.29 -21.96 -7.96
CA LEU A 32 -26.31 -21.01 -7.51
C LEU A 32 -27.35 -20.66 -8.59
N VAL A 33 -26.91 -20.58 -9.85
CA VAL A 33 -27.81 -20.38 -11.00
C VAL A 33 -28.65 -21.63 -11.26
N SER A 34 -28.07 -22.82 -11.08
CA SER A 34 -28.78 -24.11 -11.24
C SER A 34 -29.87 -24.31 -10.18
N ASP A 35 -29.63 -23.83 -8.97
CA ASP A 35 -30.58 -23.89 -7.85
C ASP A 35 -31.69 -22.81 -7.95
N GLY A 36 -31.56 -21.87 -8.89
CA GLY A 36 -32.56 -20.82 -9.17
C GLY A 36 -32.49 -19.61 -8.22
N ASP A 37 -31.50 -19.56 -7.32
CA ASP A 37 -31.33 -18.48 -6.34
C ASP A 37 -30.78 -17.19 -6.95
N MET A 38 -30.07 -17.27 -8.08
CA MET A 38 -29.48 -16.13 -8.78
C MET A 38 -29.58 -16.23 -10.30
N ASN A 39 -29.71 -15.09 -10.97
CA ASN A 39 -29.59 -15.01 -12.42
C ASN A 39 -28.13 -14.97 -12.85
N PHE A 40 -27.86 -15.38 -14.09
CA PHE A 40 -26.51 -15.33 -14.67
C PHE A 40 -25.92 -13.90 -14.71
N ASP A 41 -26.76 -12.89 -14.91
CA ASP A 41 -26.37 -11.48 -14.89
C ASP A 41 -25.80 -11.05 -13.52
N ASP A 42 -26.40 -11.53 -12.43
CA ASP A 42 -25.95 -11.20 -11.07
C ASP A 42 -24.58 -11.83 -10.76
N VAL A 43 -24.37 -13.07 -11.19
CA VAL A 43 -23.08 -13.75 -11.07
C VAL A 43 -21.99 -13.01 -11.84
N PHE A 44 -22.29 -12.55 -13.06
CA PHE A 44 -21.34 -11.79 -13.88
C PHE A 44 -20.99 -10.43 -13.24
N LYS A 45 -21.98 -9.71 -12.71
CA LYS A 45 -21.76 -8.46 -11.96
C LYS A 45 -20.83 -8.67 -10.77
N ILE A 46 -21.08 -9.71 -9.97
CA ILE A 46 -20.26 -10.04 -8.79
C ILE A 46 -18.82 -10.34 -9.21
N PHE A 47 -18.63 -11.13 -10.27
CA PHE A 47 -17.31 -11.44 -10.81
C PHE A 47 -16.52 -10.17 -11.15
N VAL A 48 -17.14 -9.26 -11.91
CA VAL A 48 -16.51 -7.99 -12.32
C VAL A 48 -16.16 -7.13 -11.09
N VAL A 49 -17.09 -6.96 -10.15
CA VAL A 49 -16.87 -6.16 -8.93
C VAL A 49 -15.69 -6.71 -8.11
N ILE A 50 -15.61 -8.03 -7.93
CA ILE A 50 -14.53 -8.68 -7.19
C ILE A 50 -13.19 -8.47 -7.91
N THR A 51 -13.12 -8.64 -9.24
CA THR A 51 -11.90 -8.42 -10.01
C THR A 51 -11.41 -6.97 -9.89
N PHE A 52 -12.31 -5.98 -10.03
CA PHE A 52 -11.93 -4.58 -9.88
C PHE A 52 -11.50 -4.23 -8.45
N ALA A 53 -12.18 -4.75 -7.43
CA ALA A 53 -11.80 -4.56 -6.03
C ALA A 53 -10.39 -5.11 -5.76
N MET A 54 -10.09 -6.32 -6.23
CA MET A 54 -8.76 -6.92 -6.09
C MET A 54 -7.66 -6.09 -6.76
N ILE A 55 -7.89 -5.57 -7.97
CA ILE A 55 -6.92 -4.71 -8.67
C ILE A 55 -6.65 -3.45 -7.85
N THR A 56 -7.71 -2.78 -7.37
CA THR A 56 -7.58 -1.56 -6.55
C THR A 56 -6.83 -1.83 -5.25
N ILE A 57 -7.13 -2.94 -4.58
CA ILE A 57 -6.44 -3.36 -3.36
C ILE A 57 -4.97 -3.64 -3.67
N GLY A 58 -4.66 -4.41 -4.72
CA GLY A 58 -3.29 -4.73 -5.12
C GLY A 58 -2.45 -3.49 -5.42
N ARG A 59 -3.04 -2.49 -6.10
CA ARG A 59 -2.40 -1.18 -6.34
C ARG A 59 -2.18 -0.42 -5.04
N SER A 60 -3.16 -0.42 -4.14
CA SER A 60 -3.06 0.23 -2.83
C SER A 60 -1.98 -0.40 -1.94
N MET A 61 -1.84 -1.72 -1.98
CA MET A 61 -0.81 -2.46 -1.24
C MET A 61 0.60 -2.06 -1.65
N ALA A 62 0.82 -1.75 -2.93
CA ALA A 62 2.11 -1.25 -3.41
C ALA A 62 2.50 0.11 -2.82
N MET A 63 1.53 0.90 -2.33
CA MET A 63 1.76 2.21 -1.73
C MET A 63 2.11 2.16 -0.22
N ILE A 64 1.77 1.07 0.47
CA ILE A 64 2.04 0.85 1.90
C ILE A 64 3.52 1.09 2.29
N PRO A 65 4.53 0.53 1.59
CA PRO A 65 5.93 0.76 1.96
C PRO A 65 6.36 2.22 1.78
N GLY A 66 5.79 2.93 0.80
CA GLY A 66 6.02 4.36 0.62
C GLY A 66 5.45 5.16 1.80
N TYR A 67 4.23 4.84 2.20
CA TYR A 67 3.57 5.47 3.36
C TYR A 67 4.34 5.22 4.66
N ALA A 68 4.78 3.98 4.91
CA ALA A 68 5.57 3.63 6.08
C ALA A 68 6.89 4.42 6.17
N LYS A 69 7.60 4.56 5.04
CA LYS A 69 8.82 5.37 4.95
C LYS A 69 8.54 6.86 5.17
N ALA A 70 7.49 7.40 4.56
CA ALA A 70 7.09 8.80 4.73
C ALA A 70 6.78 9.12 6.20
N LYS A 71 6.02 8.25 6.88
CA LYS A 71 5.75 8.36 8.32
C LYS A 71 7.05 8.40 9.14
N GLN A 72 8.00 7.52 8.83
CA GLN A 72 9.28 7.50 9.53
C GLN A 72 10.10 8.78 9.29
N ALA A 73 10.09 9.33 8.07
CA ALA A 73 10.76 10.58 7.74
C ALA A 73 10.14 11.78 8.47
N ALA A 74 8.80 11.88 8.48
CA ALA A 74 8.08 12.93 9.20
C ALA A 74 8.41 12.92 10.70
N LEU A 75 8.45 11.73 11.33
CA LEU A 75 8.86 11.58 12.73
C LEU A 75 10.28 12.09 12.98
N ARG A 76 11.22 11.89 12.05
CA ARG A 76 12.59 12.41 12.19
C ARG A 76 12.62 13.93 12.13
N ILE A 77 11.85 14.53 11.21
CA ILE A 77 11.75 16.00 11.08
C ILE A 77 11.13 16.61 12.34
N MET A 78 10.04 16.03 12.85
CA MET A 78 9.42 16.50 14.09
C MET A 78 10.36 16.39 15.29
N LYS A 79 11.10 15.27 15.42
CA LYS A 79 12.12 15.11 16.46
C LYS A 79 13.25 16.13 16.33
N LEU A 80 13.65 16.48 15.11
CA LEU A 80 14.65 17.52 14.87
C LEU A 80 14.12 18.90 15.29
N ASN A 81 12.86 19.21 14.93
CA ASN A 81 12.24 20.49 15.27
C ASN A 81 12.03 20.67 16.79
N GLN A 82 11.68 19.60 17.50
CA GLN A 82 11.47 19.64 18.95
C GLN A 82 12.76 19.56 19.77
N ARG A 83 13.91 19.36 19.12
CA ARG A 83 15.19 19.28 19.81
C ARG A 83 15.58 20.68 20.30
N GLN A 84 15.73 20.85 21.61
CA GLN A 84 16.36 22.06 22.15
C GLN A 84 17.87 22.06 21.80
N SER A 85 18.31 23.11 21.10
CA SER A 85 19.71 23.31 20.76
C SER A 85 20.50 23.76 21.99
N LYS A 86 21.75 23.30 22.12
CA LYS A 86 22.66 23.76 23.19
C LYS A 86 23.16 25.19 22.98
N ILE A 87 23.17 25.66 21.73
CA ILE A 87 23.47 27.03 21.35
C ILE A 87 22.22 27.51 20.61
N ASN A 88 21.46 28.43 21.20
CA ASN A 88 20.23 28.93 20.60
C ASN A 88 20.55 30.18 19.77
N PRO A 89 20.53 30.12 18.42
CA PRO A 89 20.76 31.28 17.58
C PRO A 89 19.59 32.28 17.59
N HIS A 90 18.45 31.93 18.19
CA HIS A 90 17.30 32.81 18.40
C HIS A 90 17.28 33.44 19.79
N ASP A 91 18.37 33.30 20.56
CA ASP A 91 18.55 33.95 21.85
C ASP A 91 19.24 35.31 21.64
N ASP A 92 18.46 36.39 21.76
CA ASP A 92 18.92 37.78 21.59
C ASP A 92 19.78 38.28 22.76
N SER A 93 20.05 37.46 23.77
CA SER A 93 20.91 37.80 24.91
C SER A 93 22.42 37.71 24.60
N GLY A 94 22.79 37.21 23.42
CA GLY A 94 24.17 37.11 22.96
C GLY A 94 24.77 38.45 22.48
N ILE A 95 26.08 38.63 22.68
CA ILE A 95 26.81 39.81 22.19
C ILE A 95 27.02 39.67 20.68
N ILE A 96 26.34 40.50 19.89
CA ILE A 96 26.51 40.53 18.43
C ILE A 96 27.82 41.25 18.12
N LEU A 97 28.85 40.52 17.68
CA LEU A 97 30.10 41.13 17.25
C LEU A 97 29.87 41.90 15.94
N VAL A 98 29.78 43.22 16.04
CA VAL A 98 29.74 44.11 14.88
C VAL A 98 31.07 43.98 14.15
N ARG A 99 31.00 43.46 12.91
CA ARG A 99 32.15 43.35 12.03
C ARG A 99 32.58 44.75 11.60
N ILE A 100 33.62 45.27 12.25
CA ILE A 100 34.38 46.42 11.76
C ILE A 100 35.29 45.92 10.64
N TYR A 101 35.25 46.64 9.51
CA TYR A 101 35.93 46.32 8.25
C TYR A 101 37.44 46.11 8.42
#